data_AF-A0A4U1IZL6-F1
#
_entry.id   AF-A0A4U1IZL6-F1
#
_cell.length_a   1.000
_cell.length_b   1.000
_cell.length_c   1.000
_cell.angle_alpha   90.00
_cell.angle_beta   90.00
_cell.angle_gamma   90.00
#
_symmetry.space_group_name_H-M   'P 1'
#
loop_
_entity.id
_entity.type
_entity.pdbx_description
1 polymer ?
#
loop_
_entity_poly.entity_id
_entity_poly.type
_entity_poly.pdbx_seq_one_letter_code
_entity_poly.pdbx_strand_id
1 'polypeptide(L)'
;MKRRSLLSAFAAITLLSSVASPEDVPDAALPEAGAATATDDAGADAAATPPAESLPFLGPVPTEKSKPPTVAEWSAAKNLEAPLSSTACTLRRVREWLRFRCEVLNSNSIDLVTGNSNDVFFSVRQGGGECIHDPDQGEICWDALETVFPLRRGDRRFFQITQRTGGYYIPGSGPMVRTYVVLSEMWVEDEPGPIVTVSTW
;
A
#
# COMPACT_ATOMS: atom_id res chain seq x y z
N MET A 1 13.81 46.37 -30.15
CA MET A 1 14.11 45.06 -29.51
C MET A 1 13.75 43.94 -30.47
N LYS A 2 14.75 43.19 -30.94
CA LYS A 2 14.63 42.16 -32.01
C LYS A 2 14.24 40.81 -31.38
N ARG A 3 13.10 40.24 -31.80
CA ARG A 3 12.68 38.87 -31.47
C ARG A 3 13.47 37.89 -32.35
N ARG A 4 14.21 36.96 -31.74
CA ARG A 4 14.86 35.85 -32.44
C ARG A 4 14.07 34.57 -32.15
N SER A 5 13.39 34.07 -33.17
CA SER A 5 12.80 32.72 -33.20
C SER A 5 13.92 31.70 -33.27
N LEU A 6 13.94 30.75 -32.33
CA LEU A 6 14.76 29.54 -32.40
C LEU A 6 13.81 28.38 -32.71
N LEU A 7 13.89 27.88 -33.95
CA LEU A 7 13.40 26.56 -34.32
C LEU A 7 14.28 25.52 -33.64
N SER A 8 13.69 24.68 -32.78
CA SER A 8 14.36 23.47 -32.29
C SER A 8 13.80 22.26 -33.02
N ALA A 9 14.73 21.50 -33.60
CA ALA A 9 14.52 20.32 -34.41
C ALA A 9 13.97 19.14 -33.59
N PHE A 10 12.96 18.47 -34.14
CA PHE A 10 12.49 17.16 -33.68
C PHE A 10 13.50 16.09 -34.08
N ALA A 11 14.20 15.52 -33.10
CA ALA A 11 14.98 14.29 -33.31
C ALA A 11 14.04 13.08 -33.10
N ALA A 12 13.77 12.36 -34.18
CA ALA A 12 13.05 11.08 -34.14
C ALA A 12 13.97 9.99 -33.58
N ILE A 13 13.62 9.44 -32.42
CA ILE A 13 14.29 8.29 -31.82
C ILE A 13 13.49 7.04 -32.20
N THR A 14 14.07 6.22 -33.08
CA THR A 14 13.55 4.91 -33.49
C THR A 14 13.73 3.87 -32.39
N LEU A 15 12.62 3.19 -32.09
CA LEU A 15 12.52 2.05 -31.18
C LEU A 15 13.31 0.83 -31.69
N LEU A 16 14.16 0.24 -30.84
CA LEU A 16 14.59 -1.16 -30.97
C LEU A 16 13.81 -2.00 -29.95
N SER A 17 12.87 -2.81 -30.45
CA SER A 17 12.19 -3.84 -29.68
C SER A 17 13.03 -5.11 -29.69
N SER A 18 13.64 -5.45 -28.55
CA SER A 18 14.25 -6.77 -28.33
C SER A 18 13.17 -7.73 -27.83
N VAL A 19 12.70 -8.60 -28.72
CA VAL A 19 11.87 -9.77 -28.38
C VAL A 19 12.78 -10.85 -27.81
N ALA A 20 12.66 -11.13 -26.52
CA ALA A 20 13.25 -12.31 -25.89
C ALA A 20 12.26 -13.48 -25.99
N SER A 21 12.77 -14.62 -26.48
CA SER A 21 12.04 -15.88 -26.65
C SER A 21 11.62 -16.50 -25.31
N PRO A 22 10.49 -17.21 -25.24
CA PRO A 22 10.15 -18.06 -24.10
C PRO A 22 10.98 -19.36 -24.14
N GLU A 23 11.70 -19.65 -23.06
CA GLU A 23 12.35 -20.94 -22.83
C GLU A 23 11.36 -21.94 -22.21
N ASP A 24 11.40 -23.16 -22.75
CA ASP A 24 10.65 -24.36 -22.36
C ASP A 24 10.76 -24.67 -20.86
N VAL A 25 9.60 -24.84 -20.19
CA VAL A 25 9.51 -25.43 -18.85
C VAL A 25 9.09 -26.89 -18.99
N PRO A 26 9.88 -27.86 -18.49
CA PRO A 26 9.51 -29.27 -18.54
C PRO A 26 8.35 -29.61 -17.61
N ASP A 27 7.42 -30.36 -18.17
CA ASP A 27 6.22 -30.94 -17.56
C ASP A 27 6.63 -32.01 -16.53
N ALA A 28 6.47 -31.71 -15.24
CA ALA A 28 6.74 -32.63 -14.15
C ALA A 28 5.41 -33.20 -13.64
N ALA A 29 5.13 -34.44 -14.06
CA ALA A 29 4.02 -35.25 -13.60
C ALA A 29 4.04 -35.47 -12.08
N LEU A 30 2.94 -35.16 -11.40
CA LEU A 30 2.72 -35.49 -9.99
C LEU A 30 2.04 -36.87 -9.88
N PRO A 31 2.48 -37.73 -8.94
CA PRO A 31 1.87 -39.04 -8.71
C PRO A 31 0.51 -38.98 -8.00
N GLU A 32 -0.36 -39.91 -8.38
CA GLU A 32 -1.72 -40.13 -7.89
C GLU A 32 -1.80 -40.63 -6.44
N ALA A 33 -2.85 -40.14 -5.76
CA ALA A 33 -3.78 -40.85 -4.87
C ALA A 33 -3.23 -41.84 -3.82
N GLY A 34 -3.16 -41.36 -2.57
CA GLY A 34 -3.25 -42.20 -1.37
C GLY A 34 -4.62 -42.05 -0.72
N ALA A 35 -5.35 -43.17 -0.64
CA ALA A 35 -6.70 -43.25 -0.09
C ALA A 35 -6.73 -43.45 1.44
N ALA A 36 -7.78 -42.88 2.04
CA ALA A 36 -8.52 -43.31 3.23
C ALA A 36 -7.85 -43.30 4.61
N THR A 37 -8.47 -42.61 5.57
CA THR A 37 -9.37 -43.23 6.57
C THR A 37 -10.28 -42.15 7.16
N ALA A 38 -11.59 -42.40 7.15
CA ALA A 38 -12.58 -41.60 7.86
C ALA A 38 -12.60 -42.02 9.34
N THR A 39 -12.33 -41.07 10.23
CA THR A 39 -12.66 -41.15 11.66
C THR A 39 -13.79 -40.17 11.92
N ASP A 40 -14.96 -40.72 12.23
CA ASP A 40 -16.08 -39.99 12.83
C ASP A 40 -15.62 -39.41 14.17
N ASP A 41 -15.45 -38.09 14.24
CA ASP A 41 -15.23 -37.37 15.50
C ASP A 41 -16.44 -36.50 15.80
N ALA A 42 -16.95 -36.67 17.01
CA ALA A 42 -18.24 -36.18 17.45
C ALA A 42 -18.18 -34.67 17.69
N GLY A 43 -19.14 -33.95 17.11
CA GLY A 43 -19.20 -32.50 17.11
C GLY A 43 -19.24 -31.88 18.49
N ALA A 44 -18.16 -31.18 18.83
CA ALA A 44 -18.22 -29.99 19.64
C ALA A 44 -18.11 -28.81 18.67
N ASP A 45 -19.20 -28.05 18.52
CA ASP A 45 -19.26 -26.77 17.80
C ASP A 45 -18.36 -25.75 18.52
N ALA A 46 -17.05 -25.93 18.39
CA ALA A 46 -16.08 -24.91 18.68
C ALA A 46 -16.25 -23.86 17.58
N ALA A 47 -16.89 -22.74 17.92
CA ALA A 47 -17.01 -21.60 17.03
C ALA A 47 -15.63 -21.29 16.43
N ALA A 48 -15.46 -21.66 15.16
CA ALA A 48 -14.20 -21.52 14.46
C ALA A 48 -13.81 -20.05 14.53
N THR A 49 -12.66 -19.77 15.16
CA THR A 49 -12.12 -18.42 15.19
C THR A 49 -11.91 -17.99 13.74
N PRO A 50 -12.48 -16.86 13.28
CA PRO A 50 -12.31 -16.42 11.90
C PRO A 50 -10.82 -16.36 11.57
N PRO A 51 -10.38 -16.87 10.42
CA PRO A 51 -8.99 -16.79 10.01
C PRO A 51 -8.54 -15.32 10.06
N ALA A 52 -7.34 -15.10 10.59
CA ALA A 52 -6.77 -13.76 10.65
C ALA A 52 -6.66 -13.18 9.24
N GLU A 53 -7.28 -12.02 9.02
CA GLU A 53 -7.17 -11.30 7.76
C GLU A 53 -5.70 -10.90 7.54
N SER A 54 -5.11 -11.39 6.46
CA SER A 54 -3.72 -11.13 6.08
C SER A 54 -3.66 -10.69 4.64
N LEU A 55 -2.74 -9.77 4.34
CA LEU A 55 -2.51 -9.34 2.97
C LEU A 55 -1.87 -10.47 2.14
N PRO A 56 -2.14 -10.52 0.83
CA PRO A 56 -2.78 -9.47 0.04
C PRO A 56 -4.30 -9.56 -0.06
N PHE A 57 -4.91 -10.65 0.40
CA PHE A 57 -6.34 -10.90 0.23
C PHE A 57 -7.12 -10.50 1.47
N LEU A 58 -7.88 -9.42 1.35
CA LEU A 58 -8.85 -9.07 2.38
C LEU A 58 -10.10 -9.92 2.15
N GLY A 59 -10.59 -10.59 3.21
CA GLY A 59 -11.83 -11.36 3.17
C GLY A 59 -13.02 -10.51 2.68
N PRO A 60 -14.21 -11.12 2.50
CA PRO A 60 -15.34 -10.46 1.84
C PRO A 60 -15.62 -9.08 2.43
N VAL A 61 -15.76 -8.09 1.55
CA VAL A 61 -16.09 -6.71 1.91
C VAL A 61 -17.60 -6.49 1.72
N PRO A 62 -18.31 -5.90 2.69
CA PRO A 62 -19.73 -5.58 2.53
C PRO A 62 -19.99 -4.75 1.28
N THR A 63 -21.01 -5.11 0.50
CA THR A 63 -21.37 -4.40 -0.74
C THR A 63 -22.14 -3.09 -0.50
N GLU A 64 -22.78 -2.97 0.66
CA GLU A 64 -23.51 -1.77 1.04
C GLU A 64 -22.55 -0.68 1.53
N LYS A 65 -22.70 0.53 0.95
CA LYS A 65 -21.94 1.70 1.37
C LYS A 65 -22.26 2.04 2.81
N SER A 66 -21.22 2.17 3.60
CA SER A 66 -21.26 2.37 5.03
C SER A 66 -20.62 3.70 5.40
N LYS A 67 -21.03 4.29 6.52
CA LYS A 67 -20.49 5.57 6.98
C LYS A 67 -19.00 5.45 7.35
N PRO A 68 -18.20 6.52 7.20
CA PRO A 68 -16.82 6.53 7.70
C PRO A 68 -16.73 6.07 9.16
N PRO A 69 -15.74 5.24 9.54
CA PRO A 69 -15.64 4.75 10.90
C PRO A 69 -15.28 5.85 11.89
N THR A 70 -15.78 5.71 13.10
CA THR A 70 -15.49 6.56 14.25
C THR A 70 -14.12 6.27 14.83
N VAL A 71 -13.62 7.18 15.68
CA VAL A 71 -12.36 6.98 16.41
C VAL A 71 -12.43 5.72 17.29
N ALA A 72 -13.57 5.46 17.93
CA ALA A 72 -13.76 4.28 18.77
C ALA A 72 -13.66 2.97 17.96
N GLU A 73 -14.26 2.93 16.77
CA GLU A 73 -14.13 1.78 15.86
C GLU A 73 -12.68 1.54 15.45
N TRP A 74 -11.93 2.60 15.08
CA TRP A 74 -10.52 2.47 14.70
C TRP A 74 -9.60 2.02 15.83
N SER A 75 -9.92 2.38 17.07
CA SER A 75 -9.18 1.94 18.25
C SER A 75 -9.42 0.47 18.57
N ALA A 76 -10.61 -0.06 18.26
CA ALA A 76 -10.94 -1.48 18.43
C ALA A 76 -10.49 -2.36 17.26
N ALA A 77 -10.20 -1.75 16.09
CA ALA A 77 -9.78 -2.47 14.91
C ALA A 77 -8.40 -3.13 15.09
N LYS A 78 -8.30 -4.39 14.67
CA LYS A 78 -7.04 -5.13 14.66
C LYS A 78 -6.13 -4.62 13.53
N ASN A 79 -4.83 -4.66 13.78
CA ASN A 79 -3.84 -4.47 12.72
C ASN A 79 -3.89 -5.69 11.79
N LEU A 80 -3.83 -5.42 10.49
CA LEU A 80 -3.66 -6.42 9.46
C LEU A 80 -2.18 -6.73 9.28
N GLU A 81 -1.86 -8.00 9.09
CA GLU A 81 -0.51 -8.43 8.77
C GLU A 81 -0.23 -8.15 7.29
N ALA A 82 0.87 -7.44 7.04
CA ALA A 82 1.33 -7.06 5.71
C ALA A 82 2.80 -7.48 5.55
N PRO A 83 3.09 -8.62 4.87
CA PRO A 83 4.42 -9.23 4.86
C PRO A 83 5.57 -8.33 4.40
N LEU A 84 5.27 -7.34 3.57
CA LEU A 84 6.23 -6.37 3.01
C LEU A 84 6.03 -4.95 3.56
N SER A 85 5.24 -4.79 4.63
CA SER A 85 5.13 -3.50 5.30
C SER A 85 6.33 -3.27 6.21
N SER A 86 6.87 -2.06 6.20
CA SER A 86 7.80 -1.63 7.24
C SER A 86 7.10 -1.64 8.60
N THR A 87 7.84 -1.91 9.67
CA THR A 87 7.37 -1.79 11.06
C THR A 87 6.80 -0.41 11.39
N ALA A 88 7.19 0.62 10.64
CA ALA A 88 6.70 1.99 10.77
C ALA A 88 5.31 2.22 10.16
N CYS A 89 4.72 1.23 9.47
CA CYS A 89 3.41 1.34 8.85
C CYS A 89 2.43 0.34 9.47
N THR A 90 1.21 0.81 9.69
CA THR A 90 0.10 0.01 10.21
C THR A 90 -1.06 0.07 9.25
N LEU A 91 -1.73 -1.06 9.10
CA LEU A 91 -2.93 -1.19 8.28
C LEU A 91 -4.06 -1.72 9.17
N ARG A 92 -5.22 -1.06 9.15
CA ARG A 92 -6.42 -1.50 9.89
C ARG A 92 -7.61 -1.50 8.97
N ARG A 93 -8.54 -2.42 9.21
CA ARG A 93 -9.81 -2.51 8.49
C ARG A 93 -10.99 -2.40 9.45
N VAL A 94 -11.98 -1.59 9.08
CA VAL A 94 -13.30 -1.55 9.73
C VAL A 94 -14.36 -1.58 8.63
N ARG A 95 -15.13 -2.68 8.56
CA ARG A 95 -16.10 -2.91 7.48
C ARG A 95 -15.41 -2.82 6.11
N GLU A 96 -15.84 -1.91 5.23
CA GLU A 96 -15.19 -1.65 3.93
C GLU A 96 -14.01 -0.67 4.02
N TRP A 97 -13.81 -0.01 5.16
CA TRP A 97 -12.83 1.08 5.26
C TRP A 97 -11.46 0.54 5.64
N LEU A 98 -10.46 0.96 4.87
CA LEU A 98 -9.05 0.69 5.12
C LEU A 98 -8.39 1.97 5.62
N ARG A 99 -7.64 1.87 6.71
CA ARG A 99 -6.79 2.93 7.26
C ARG A 99 -5.35 2.48 7.19
N PHE A 100 -4.57 3.18 6.37
CA PHE A 100 -3.13 3.00 6.26
C PHE A 100 -2.44 4.18 6.91
N ARG A 101 -1.60 3.91 7.91
CA ARG A 101 -0.89 4.93 8.68
C ARG A 101 0.58 4.57 8.73
N CYS A 102 1.45 5.50 8.33
CA CYS A 102 2.89 5.35 8.47
C CYS A 102 3.47 6.47 9.33
N GLU A 103 4.44 6.12 10.16
CA GLU A 103 5.27 7.05 10.91
C GLU A 103 6.58 7.20 10.15
N VAL A 104 6.91 8.43 9.77
CA VAL A 104 8.02 8.73 8.87
C VAL A 104 8.74 9.98 9.32
N LEU A 105 10.00 10.14 8.92
CA LEU A 105 10.75 11.37 9.20
C LEU A 105 10.04 12.62 8.62
N ASN A 106 10.46 13.79 9.06
CA ASN A 106 9.85 15.03 8.60
C ASN A 106 9.99 15.22 7.08
N SER A 107 9.08 15.99 6.48
CA SER A 107 9.07 16.35 5.05
C SER A 107 8.67 15.22 4.08
N ASN A 108 7.77 14.33 4.50
CA ASN A 108 7.13 13.37 3.61
C ASN A 108 5.80 13.90 3.04
N SER A 109 5.42 13.44 1.85
CA SER A 109 4.08 13.61 1.28
C SER A 109 3.41 12.25 1.06
N ILE A 110 2.07 12.23 1.03
CA ILE A 110 1.29 11.10 0.55
C ILE A 110 0.45 11.56 -0.64
N ASP A 111 0.51 10.81 -1.73
CA ASP A 111 -0.13 11.15 -3.01
C ASP A 111 -0.94 9.97 -3.52
N LEU A 112 -2.17 10.22 -4.01
CA LEU A 112 -2.92 9.28 -4.85
C LEU A 112 -2.45 9.48 -6.29
N VAL A 113 -1.61 8.57 -6.78
CA VAL A 113 -1.01 8.65 -8.12
C VAL A 113 -2.02 8.31 -9.20
N THR A 114 -2.86 7.31 -8.95
CA THR A 114 -3.93 6.89 -9.86
C THR A 114 -5.10 6.26 -9.11
N GLY A 115 -6.27 6.29 -9.72
CA GLY A 115 -7.52 5.78 -9.18
C GLY A 115 -8.52 6.88 -8.83
N ASN A 116 -9.66 6.46 -8.28
CA ASN A 116 -10.72 7.38 -7.88
C ASN A 116 -10.40 8.00 -6.51
N SER A 117 -10.50 9.33 -6.40
CA SER A 117 -10.28 10.06 -5.14
C SER A 117 -11.53 10.18 -4.26
N ASN A 118 -12.68 9.67 -4.70
CA ASN A 118 -13.91 9.71 -3.94
C ASN A 118 -13.76 8.95 -2.62
N ASP A 119 -14.17 9.60 -1.53
CA ASP A 119 -14.11 9.07 -0.16
C ASP A 119 -12.69 8.71 0.32
N VAL A 120 -11.66 9.31 -0.28
CA VAL A 120 -10.26 9.20 0.17
C VAL A 120 -9.92 10.38 1.08
N PHE A 121 -9.45 10.09 2.28
CA PHE A 121 -9.07 11.09 3.27
C PHE A 121 -7.57 10.99 3.54
N PHE A 122 -6.87 12.11 3.38
CA PHE A 122 -5.47 12.23 3.77
C PHE A 122 -5.35 13.06 5.04
N SER A 123 -4.47 12.64 5.94
CA SER A 123 -4.07 13.48 7.06
C SER A 123 -2.57 13.34 7.31
N VAL A 124 -1.95 14.47 7.67
CA VAL A 124 -0.56 14.54 8.09
C VAL A 124 -0.55 15.18 9.47
N ARG A 125 -0.01 14.48 10.45
CA ARG A 125 0.15 14.99 11.81
C ARG A 125 1.63 15.17 12.09
N GLN A 126 2.06 16.44 12.11
CA GLN A 126 3.43 16.78 12.44
C GLN A 126 3.75 16.39 13.88
N GLY A 127 4.85 15.67 14.10
CA GLY A 127 5.20 15.10 15.41
C GLY A 127 4.14 14.15 15.97
N GLY A 128 3.33 13.54 15.11
CA GLY A 128 2.23 12.66 15.48
C GLY A 128 2.61 11.17 15.60
N GLY A 129 3.88 10.83 15.36
CA GLY A 129 4.44 9.48 15.48
C GLY A 129 5.44 9.35 16.64
N GLU A 130 6.30 8.34 16.58
CA GLU A 130 7.35 8.08 17.55
C GLU A 130 8.32 9.25 17.70
N CYS A 131 8.68 9.57 18.96
CA CYS A 131 9.70 10.55 19.29
C CYS A 131 10.96 9.86 19.79
N ILE A 132 12.10 10.22 19.22
CA ILE A 132 13.42 9.71 19.57
C ILE A 132 14.23 10.86 20.14
N HIS A 133 14.89 10.64 21.26
CA HIS A 133 15.82 11.62 21.83
C HIS A 133 17.19 11.50 21.14
N ASP A 134 17.60 12.55 20.46
CA ASP A 134 18.92 12.73 19.87
C ASP A 134 19.76 13.67 20.76
N PRO A 135 20.99 13.29 21.15
CA PRO A 135 21.80 14.08 22.07
C PRO A 135 22.23 15.45 21.50
N ASP A 136 22.31 15.58 20.18
CA ASP A 136 22.75 16.81 19.50
C ASP A 136 21.57 17.70 19.09
N GLN A 137 20.41 17.09 18.79
CA GLN A 137 19.25 17.78 18.24
C GLN A 137 18.04 17.84 19.19
N GLY A 138 18.10 17.15 20.34
CA GLY A 138 16.99 17.06 21.28
C GLY A 138 15.94 16.03 20.84
N GLU A 139 14.67 16.28 21.17
CA GLU A 139 13.59 15.35 20.81
C GLU A 139 13.19 15.51 19.33
N ILE A 140 13.37 14.44 18.55
CA ILE A 140 12.96 14.36 17.15
C ILE A 140 11.73 13.46 17.06
N CYS A 141 10.58 14.07 16.80
CA CYS A 141 9.33 13.34 16.57
C CYS A 141 9.08 13.11 15.09
N TRP A 142 8.64 11.90 14.75
CA TRP A 142 8.27 11.52 13.40
C TRP A 142 6.88 12.06 13.05
N ASP A 143 6.65 12.35 11.78
CA ASP A 143 5.35 12.72 11.25
C ASP A 143 4.50 11.46 11.08
N ALA A 144 3.21 11.54 11.35
CA ALA A 144 2.26 10.48 11.03
C ALA A 144 1.46 10.84 9.79
N LEU A 145 1.66 10.10 8.70
CA LEU A 145 0.87 10.21 7.49
C LEU A 145 -0.18 9.11 7.47
N GLU A 146 -1.39 9.48 7.11
CA GLU A 146 -2.52 8.57 7.11
C GLU A 146 -3.39 8.78 5.88
N THR A 147 -3.80 7.66 5.27
CA THR A 147 -4.85 7.62 4.27
C THR A 147 -5.95 6.68 4.73
N VAL A 148 -7.20 7.11 4.56
CA VAL A 148 -8.39 6.34 4.87
C VAL A 148 -9.29 6.32 3.63
N PHE A 149 -9.69 5.14 3.18
CA PHE A 149 -10.54 5.00 2.00
C PHE A 149 -11.39 3.72 2.07
N PRO A 150 -12.57 3.70 1.43
CA PRO A 150 -13.38 2.50 1.32
C PRO A 150 -12.87 1.60 0.20
N LEU A 151 -12.89 0.29 0.44
CA LEU A 151 -12.63 -0.76 -0.53
C LEU A 151 -13.91 -1.04 -1.31
N ARG A 152 -13.92 -0.78 -2.62
CA ARG A 152 -15.12 -1.00 -3.44
C ARG A 152 -14.79 -1.78 -4.69
N ARG A 153 -15.74 -2.61 -5.12
CA ARG A 153 -15.58 -3.40 -6.33
C ARG A 153 -15.37 -2.48 -7.53
N GLY A 154 -14.32 -2.77 -8.29
CA GLY A 154 -13.87 -1.96 -9.43
C GLY A 154 -12.90 -0.83 -9.08
N ASP A 155 -12.69 -0.51 -7.79
CA ASP A 155 -11.66 0.46 -7.41
C ASP A 155 -10.26 -0.12 -7.69
N ARG A 156 -9.40 0.77 -8.18
CA ARG A 156 -7.99 0.51 -8.50
C ARG A 156 -7.22 1.77 -8.12
N ARG A 157 -6.55 1.74 -6.98
CA ARG A 157 -5.86 2.91 -6.42
C ARG A 157 -4.41 2.60 -6.17
N PHE A 158 -3.58 3.60 -6.42
CA PHE A 158 -2.15 3.56 -6.16
C PHE A 158 -1.75 4.79 -5.38
N PHE A 159 -1.29 4.57 -4.16
CA PHE A 159 -0.79 5.60 -3.27
C PHE A 159 0.73 5.49 -3.16
N GLN A 160 1.40 6.63 -3.07
CA GLN A 160 2.81 6.68 -2.76
C GLN A 160 3.07 7.64 -1.60
N ILE A 161 3.96 7.26 -0.70
CA ILE A 161 4.57 8.16 0.26
C ILE A 161 5.94 8.52 -0.29
N THR A 162 6.18 9.82 -0.51
CA THR A 162 7.50 10.30 -0.95
C THR A 162 8.24 10.96 0.19
N GLN A 163 9.52 10.64 0.32
CA GLN A 163 10.42 11.24 1.28
C GLN A 163 11.31 12.24 0.57
N ARG A 164 11.32 13.48 1.07
CA ARG A 164 12.36 14.44 0.71
C ARG A 164 13.60 14.17 1.56
N THR A 165 14.67 13.67 0.96
CA THR A 165 15.97 13.46 1.61
C THR A 165 16.95 14.54 1.16
N GLY A 166 17.80 14.99 2.09
CA GLY A 166 18.79 16.04 1.85
C GLY A 166 18.34 17.40 2.40
N GLY A 167 18.52 17.59 3.71
CA GLY A 167 18.37 18.91 4.35
C GLY A 167 19.54 19.85 4.09
N TYR A 168 20.66 19.33 3.57
CA TYR A 168 21.79 20.16 3.15
C TYR A 168 21.63 20.50 1.67
N TYR A 169 21.42 21.78 1.37
CA TYR A 169 21.51 22.29 0.01
C TYR A 169 22.94 22.05 -0.48
N ILE A 170 23.13 21.00 -1.28
CA ILE A 170 24.34 20.84 -2.09
C ILE A 170 24.06 21.67 -3.36
N PRO A 171 24.80 22.77 -3.60
CA PRO A 171 24.56 23.62 -4.76
C PRO A 171 24.60 22.79 -6.05
N GLY A 172 23.50 22.80 -6.81
CA GLY A 172 23.37 22.09 -8.08
C GLY A 172 22.69 20.71 -8.01
N SER A 173 22.50 20.13 -6.83
CA SER A 173 21.66 18.94 -6.64
C SER A 173 20.47 19.33 -5.77
N GLY A 174 19.33 19.55 -6.41
CA GLY A 174 18.08 19.85 -5.70
C GLY A 174 17.71 18.76 -4.68
N PRO A 175 16.62 18.98 -3.90
CA PRO A 175 16.16 17.99 -2.94
C PRO A 175 15.95 16.64 -3.63
N MET A 176 16.51 15.57 -3.07
CA MET A 176 16.24 14.23 -3.56
C MET A 176 14.87 13.81 -3.05
N VAL A 177 13.96 13.49 -3.97
CA VAL A 177 12.67 12.91 -3.62
C VAL A 177 12.74 11.44 -3.99
N ARG A 178 12.52 10.56 -3.01
CA ARG A 178 12.46 9.11 -3.22
C ARG A 178 11.11 8.58 -2.75
N THR A 179 10.59 7.57 -3.43
CA THR A 179 9.42 6.84 -2.96
C THR A 179 9.84 5.99 -1.77
N TYR A 180 9.16 6.18 -0.64
CA TYR A 180 9.43 5.45 0.59
C TYR A 180 8.50 4.25 0.72
N VAL A 181 7.19 4.47 0.52
CA VAL A 181 6.18 3.41 0.58
C VAL A 181 5.23 3.52 -0.59
N VAL A 182 4.82 2.37 -1.13
CA VAL A 182 3.74 2.26 -2.10
C VAL A 182 2.65 1.38 -1.51
N LEU A 183 1.41 1.87 -1.56
CA LEU A 183 0.20 1.12 -1.25
C LEU A 183 -0.62 1.00 -2.53
N SER A 184 -0.88 -0.23 -2.96
CA SER A 184 -1.75 -0.51 -4.10
C SER A 184 -2.97 -1.28 -3.63
N GLU A 185 -4.13 -0.87 -4.12
CA GLU A 185 -5.40 -1.56 -3.96
C GLU A 185 -5.95 -1.84 -5.35
N MET A 186 -6.27 -3.10 -5.62
CA MET A 186 -6.92 -3.48 -6.86
C MET A 186 -8.00 -4.52 -6.60
N TRP A 187 -9.18 -4.30 -7.16
CA TRP A 187 -10.22 -5.31 -7.19
C TRP A 187 -10.31 -5.93 -8.58
N VAL A 188 -9.87 -7.18 -8.70
CA VAL A 188 -9.98 -7.96 -9.94
C VAL A 188 -11.42 -8.44 -10.10
N GLU A 189 -11.92 -8.45 -11.33
CA GLU A 189 -13.22 -9.03 -11.63
C GLU A 189 -13.24 -10.50 -11.18
N ASP A 190 -14.37 -10.95 -10.62
CA ASP A 190 -14.55 -12.30 -10.06
C ASP A 190 -13.87 -12.63 -8.72
N GLU A 191 -12.99 -11.76 -8.19
CA GLU A 191 -12.42 -11.96 -6.85
C GLU A 191 -13.42 -11.55 -5.73
N PRO A 192 -13.49 -12.33 -4.63
CA PRO A 192 -14.40 -12.05 -3.51
C PRO A 192 -14.01 -10.80 -2.71
N GLY A 193 -12.76 -10.34 -2.84
CA GLY A 193 -12.24 -9.17 -2.14
C GLY A 193 -11.11 -8.48 -2.92
N PRO A 194 -10.70 -7.30 -2.48
CA PRO A 194 -9.59 -6.58 -3.09
C PRO A 194 -8.25 -7.22 -2.74
N ILE A 195 -7.32 -7.09 -3.66
CA ILE A 195 -5.90 -7.37 -3.46
C ILE A 195 -5.26 -6.05 -3.01
N VAL A 196 -4.74 -6.04 -1.78
CA VAL A 196 -4.03 -4.89 -1.22
C VAL A 196 -2.58 -5.28 -0.98
N THR A 197 -1.66 -4.49 -1.53
CA THR A 197 -0.22 -4.70 -1.37
C THR A 197 0.43 -3.44 -0.83
N VAL A 198 1.34 -3.62 0.14
CA VAL A 198 2.21 -2.57 0.65
C VAL A 198 3.64 -2.97 0.30
N SER A 199 4.41 -2.04 -0.24
CA SER A 199 5.84 -2.25 -0.52
C SER A 199 6.66 -1.07 -0.06
N THR A 200 7.84 -1.35 0.48
CA THR A 200 8.80 -0.37 0.99
C THR A 200 10.15 -0.57 0.29
N TRP A 201 10.89 0.51 0.08
CA TRP A 201 12.16 0.51 -0.66
C TRP A 201 13.34 0.95 0.20
#